data_AF-A0A7S4FJR6-F1
#
_entry.id   AF-A0A7S4FJR6-F1
#
_cell.length_a   1.000
_cell.length_b   1.000
_cell.length_c   1.000
_cell.angle_alpha   90.00
_cell.angle_beta   90.00
_cell.angle_gamma   90.00
#
_symmetry.space_group_name_H-M   'P 1'
#
loop_
_entity.id
_entity.type
_entity.pdbx_description
1 polymer ?
#
loop_
_entity_poly.entity_id
_entity_poly.type
_entity_poly.pdbx_seq_one_letter_code
_entity_poly.pdbx_strand_id
1 'polypeptide(L)'
;FFSMNKSTAVLVGSAAAVAGLAYLSRVASATKRDTFPAETLAAQDATTSNAVIDLLRTNPNFVRLAAAETSGTMARDKEDELKLEAGIRMAVDKGVLKADVDPGPYQTIDVLGKSVEEVVREITRSLPKGGCVLVLVGLSGTGKGTTVARLAELLPDSTTWSNGNVFRSLTLLALKWCEAQGLPAFDAARALTPDNLRDFMSMLTFDKYNGKFDIRIQGLGVDALVSDICNTELKAPAVGKAIPTVANVTQGEVVKFVAEATAKMSAAGLTVLIEGREATVNHIPTPHRFALTLSDTAVIGQRRAAQRLMASAKKVFEAANVQEPKGEDIAAVLKMLVSYM
;
A
#
# COMPACT_ATOMS: atom_id res chain seq x y z
N PHE A 1 12.99 -1.93 -7.64
CA PHE A 1 14.25 -2.68 -7.67
C PHE A 1 15.33 -1.82 -7.05
N PHE A 2 15.66 -2.05 -5.78
CA PHE A 2 16.98 -1.69 -5.24
C PHE A 2 17.49 -2.95 -4.54
N SER A 3 18.45 -3.60 -5.19
CA SER A 3 19.31 -4.56 -4.51
C SER A 3 20.24 -3.74 -3.62
N MET A 4 19.77 -3.35 -2.42
CA MET A 4 20.71 -3.30 -1.30
C MET A 4 21.32 -4.69 -1.23
N ASN A 5 22.64 -4.74 -1.35
CA ASN A 5 23.41 -5.97 -1.29
C ASN A 5 22.96 -6.74 -0.04
N LYS A 6 22.29 -7.90 -0.22
CA LYS A 6 21.71 -8.68 0.89
C LYS A 6 22.75 -8.92 1.99
N SER A 7 24.02 -9.04 1.60
CA SER A 7 25.16 -9.16 2.50
C SER A 7 25.34 -7.97 3.46
N THR A 8 25.15 -6.73 3.02
CA THR A 8 25.33 -5.54 3.88
C THR A 8 24.17 -5.37 4.87
N ALA A 9 22.93 -5.67 4.46
CA ALA A 9 21.78 -5.69 5.36
C ALA A 9 21.85 -6.82 6.40
N VAL A 10 22.40 -7.98 6.01
CA VAL A 10 22.67 -9.11 6.90
C VAL A 10 23.81 -8.79 7.88
N LEU A 11 24.87 -8.11 7.43
CA LEU A 11 26.02 -7.71 8.27
C LEU A 11 25.65 -6.63 9.31
N VAL A 12 24.83 -5.63 8.94
CA VAL A 12 24.33 -4.64 9.88
C VAL A 12 23.34 -5.26 10.87
N GLY A 13 22.49 -6.19 10.39
CA GLY A 13 21.58 -6.95 11.25
C GLY A 13 22.28 -7.86 12.25
N SER A 14 23.37 -8.52 11.84
CA SER A 14 24.14 -9.41 12.72
C SER A 14 25.00 -8.62 13.73
N ALA A 15 25.64 -7.53 13.33
CA ALA A 15 26.40 -6.68 14.24
C ALA A 15 25.52 -5.99 15.29
N ALA A 16 24.36 -5.48 14.90
CA ALA A 16 23.40 -4.87 15.83
C ALA A 16 22.77 -5.90 16.79
N ALA A 17 22.51 -7.13 16.32
CA ALA A 17 22.03 -8.22 17.17
C ALA A 17 23.09 -8.66 18.20
N VAL A 18 24.35 -8.81 17.77
CA VAL A 18 25.48 -9.15 18.65
C VAL A 18 25.76 -8.03 19.67
N ALA A 19 25.73 -6.78 19.24
CA ALA A 19 25.86 -5.62 20.14
C ALA A 19 24.68 -5.53 21.11
N GLY A 20 23.46 -5.81 20.67
CA GLY A 20 22.27 -5.87 21.51
C GLY A 20 22.34 -6.95 22.59
N LEU A 21 22.81 -8.16 22.25
CA LEU A 21 23.06 -9.25 23.20
C LEU A 21 24.16 -8.88 24.21
N ALA A 22 25.25 -8.26 23.75
CA ALA A 22 26.34 -7.78 24.60
C ALA A 22 25.92 -6.59 25.48
N TYR A 23 24.94 -5.80 25.06
CA TYR A 23 24.40 -4.68 25.81
C TYR A 23 23.39 -5.15 26.88
N LEU A 24 22.46 -6.04 26.53
CA LEU A 24 21.50 -6.62 27.50
C LEU A 24 22.21 -7.36 28.65
N SER A 25 23.36 -7.98 28.40
CA SER A 25 24.19 -8.58 29.45
C SER A 25 24.88 -7.56 30.37
N ARG A 26 25.01 -6.29 29.96
CA ARG A 26 25.62 -5.19 30.74
C ARG A 26 24.61 -4.29 31.46
N VAL A 27 23.35 -4.25 31.01
CA VAL A 27 22.30 -3.34 31.50
C VAL A 27 21.75 -3.70 32.89
N ALA A 28 22.28 -4.75 33.55
CA ALA A 28 21.97 -5.06 34.94
C ALA A 28 22.45 -3.99 35.97
N SER A 29 23.08 -2.90 35.53
CA SER A 29 23.60 -1.84 36.42
C SER A 29 23.33 -0.42 35.86
N ALA A 30 22.59 0.37 36.65
CA ALA A 30 22.57 1.85 36.72
C ALA A 30 21.36 2.67 36.15
N THR A 31 20.77 3.40 37.12
CA THR A 31 20.15 4.75 37.25
C THR A 31 19.13 5.32 36.24
N LYS A 32 18.04 5.87 36.83
CA LYS A 32 16.90 6.66 36.29
C LYS A 32 16.85 6.70 34.76
N ARG A 33 16.17 5.70 34.20
CA ARG A 33 16.02 5.50 32.77
C ARG A 33 14.69 6.08 32.31
N ASP A 34 14.70 6.73 31.15
CA ASP A 34 13.48 7.06 30.43
C ASP A 34 12.67 5.77 30.27
N THR A 35 11.44 5.75 30.78
CA THR A 35 10.59 4.57 30.75
C THR A 35 9.82 4.55 29.44
N PHE A 36 10.05 3.52 28.63
CA PHE A 36 9.18 3.19 27.50
C PHE A 36 8.03 2.32 28.01
N PRO A 37 6.75 2.52 27.62
CA PRO A 37 5.71 1.63 28.09
C PRO A 37 5.93 0.23 27.49
N ALA A 38 6.17 -0.77 28.34
CA ALA A 38 6.63 -2.11 27.90
C ALA A 38 5.62 -2.80 26.98
N GLU A 39 4.33 -2.60 27.26
CA GLU A 39 3.21 -3.13 26.48
C GLU A 39 3.20 -2.59 25.04
N THR A 40 3.81 -1.43 24.79
CA THR A 40 3.75 -0.78 23.48
C THR A 40 4.59 -1.51 22.43
N LEU A 41 5.75 -2.11 22.75
CA LEU A 41 6.60 -2.71 21.71
C LEU A 41 5.94 -3.93 21.04
N ALA A 42 5.11 -4.68 21.78
CA ALA A 42 4.36 -5.81 21.24
C ALA A 42 3.31 -5.39 20.21
N ALA A 43 2.64 -4.25 20.44
CA ALA A 43 1.54 -3.76 19.60
C ALA A 43 1.97 -3.36 18.18
N GLN A 44 3.19 -2.83 18.01
CA GLN A 44 3.73 -2.35 16.72
C GLN A 44 2.76 -1.40 15.99
N ASP A 45 2.02 -0.58 16.74
CA ASP A 45 0.96 0.27 16.21
C ASP A 45 1.34 1.75 16.20
N ALA A 46 0.34 2.62 15.98
CA ALA A 46 0.54 4.07 16.00
C ALA A 46 0.95 4.58 17.39
N THR A 47 0.45 3.98 18.46
CA THR A 47 0.80 4.31 19.85
C THR A 47 2.27 4.04 20.10
N THR A 48 2.76 2.87 19.68
CA THR A 48 4.18 2.52 19.79
C THR A 48 5.06 3.47 19.00
N SER A 49 4.64 3.79 17.77
CA SER A 49 5.39 4.71 16.91
C SER A 49 5.55 6.09 17.56
N ASN A 50 4.47 6.63 18.15
CA ASN A 50 4.50 7.92 18.84
C ASN A 50 5.42 7.88 20.07
N ALA A 51 5.36 6.81 20.87
CA ALA A 51 6.26 6.66 22.03
C ALA A 51 7.75 6.63 21.63
N VAL A 52 8.09 5.99 20.50
CA VAL A 52 9.48 5.99 19.99
C VAL A 52 9.87 7.38 19.48
N ILE A 53 8.97 8.08 18.79
CA ILE A 53 9.21 9.44 18.33
C ILE A 53 9.47 10.35 19.53
N ASP A 54 8.65 10.31 20.57
CA ASP A 54 8.81 11.14 21.76
C ASP A 54 10.14 10.86 22.48
N LEU A 55 10.51 9.58 22.61
CA LEU A 55 11.79 9.15 23.21
C LEU A 55 13.00 9.67 22.44
N LEU A 56 12.93 9.72 21.11
CA LEU A 56 14.09 9.95 20.23
C LEU A 56 14.05 11.29 19.49
N ARG A 57 13.04 12.16 19.69
CA ARG A 57 12.85 13.35 18.85
C ARG A 57 14.03 14.31 18.82
N THR A 58 14.81 14.36 19.91
CA THR A 58 15.99 15.22 20.05
C THR A 58 17.30 14.48 19.74
N ASN A 59 17.26 13.18 19.46
CA ASN A 59 18.43 12.39 19.12
C ASN A 59 18.89 12.73 17.68
N PRO A 60 20.12 13.22 17.46
CA PRO A 60 20.59 13.62 16.14
C PRO A 60 20.57 12.51 15.09
N ASN A 61 20.83 11.26 15.50
CA ASN A 61 20.78 10.12 14.58
C ASN A 61 19.33 9.78 14.21
N PHE A 62 18.39 9.91 15.14
CA PHE A 62 16.96 9.75 14.83
C PHE A 62 16.47 10.82 13.85
N VAL A 63 16.86 12.08 14.07
CA VAL A 63 16.52 13.19 13.16
C VAL A 63 17.07 12.94 11.76
N ARG A 64 18.33 12.49 11.64
CA ARG A 64 18.94 12.11 10.35
C ARG A 64 18.21 10.94 9.69
N LEU A 65 17.92 9.88 10.45
CA LEU A 65 17.20 8.71 9.96
C LEU A 65 15.79 9.10 9.47
N ALA A 66 15.05 9.88 10.24
CA ALA A 66 13.74 10.39 9.86
C ALA A 66 13.80 11.24 8.57
N ALA A 67 14.78 12.14 8.44
CA ALA A 67 14.96 12.94 7.23
C ALA A 67 15.26 12.06 6.00
N ALA A 68 16.09 11.03 6.15
CA ALA A 68 16.39 10.07 5.10
C ALA A 68 15.14 9.26 4.70
N GLU A 69 14.33 8.83 5.67
CA GLU A 69 13.06 8.13 5.43
C GLU A 69 12.02 9.01 4.72
N THR A 70 11.90 10.29 5.10
CA THR A 70 11.04 11.26 4.40
C THR A 70 11.49 11.37 2.95
N SER A 71 12.77 11.65 2.72
CA SER A 71 13.34 11.83 1.38
C SER A 71 13.15 10.59 0.51
N GLY A 72 13.45 9.40 1.04
CA GLY A 72 13.29 8.14 0.35
C GLY A 72 11.82 7.77 0.08
N THR A 73 10.89 8.17 0.96
CA THR A 73 9.46 7.97 0.74
C THR A 73 8.93 8.90 -0.34
N MET A 74 9.31 10.18 -0.30
CA MET A 74 8.92 11.15 -1.33
C MET A 74 9.49 10.80 -2.71
N ALA A 75 10.75 10.35 -2.78
CA ALA A 75 11.37 9.92 -4.03
C ALA A 75 10.65 8.72 -4.65
N ARG A 76 10.27 7.72 -3.84
CA ARG A 76 9.48 6.56 -4.31
C ARG A 76 8.09 6.95 -4.77
N ASP A 77 7.41 7.80 -4.00
CA ASP A 77 6.08 8.29 -4.38
C ASP A 77 6.12 9.03 -5.72
N LYS A 78 7.14 9.87 -5.94
CA LYS A 78 7.37 10.57 -7.22
C LYS A 78 7.71 9.61 -8.35
N GLU A 79 8.56 8.60 -8.11
CA GLU A 79 8.90 7.58 -9.12
C GLU A 79 7.65 6.78 -9.54
N ASP A 80 6.82 6.38 -8.58
CA ASP A 80 5.57 5.66 -8.84
C ASP A 80 4.57 6.54 -9.60
N GLU A 81 4.44 7.80 -9.24
CA GLU A 81 3.58 8.77 -9.92
C GLU A 81 3.99 8.95 -11.39
N LEU A 82 5.27 9.16 -11.67
CA LEU A 82 5.79 9.30 -13.04
C LEU A 82 5.52 8.06 -13.90
N LYS A 83 5.63 6.86 -13.33
CA LYS A 83 5.33 5.61 -14.05
C LYS A 83 3.84 5.48 -14.36
N LEU A 84 2.98 5.83 -13.41
CA LEU A 84 1.54 5.80 -13.60
C LEU A 84 1.11 6.83 -14.64
N GLU A 85 1.63 8.06 -14.58
CA GLU A 85 1.40 9.09 -15.59
C GLU A 85 1.84 8.63 -16.99
N ALA A 86 3.00 7.98 -17.11
CA ALA A 86 3.46 7.42 -18.39
C ALA A 86 2.49 6.37 -18.93
N GLY A 87 2.00 5.45 -18.07
CA GLY A 87 1.01 4.45 -18.45
C GLY A 87 -0.34 5.06 -18.86
N ILE A 88 -0.77 6.13 -18.19
CA ILE A 88 -1.98 6.89 -18.55
C ILE A 88 -1.80 7.60 -19.90
N ARG A 89 -0.65 8.24 -20.14
CA ARG A 89 -0.35 8.86 -21.44
C ARG A 89 -0.41 7.85 -22.57
N MET A 90 0.19 6.68 -22.39
CA MET A 90 0.09 5.58 -23.36
C MET A 90 -1.37 5.18 -23.62
N ALA A 91 -2.21 5.14 -22.58
CA ALA A 91 -3.63 4.82 -22.74
C ALA A 91 -4.43 5.90 -23.49
N VAL A 92 -4.07 7.18 -23.29
CA VAL A 92 -4.63 8.31 -24.06
C VAL A 92 -4.21 8.23 -25.52
N ASP A 93 -2.93 7.99 -25.80
CA ASP A 93 -2.41 7.87 -27.18
C ASP A 93 -3.06 6.70 -27.93
N LYS A 94 -3.38 5.61 -27.23
CA LYS A 94 -4.13 4.46 -27.77
C LYS A 94 -5.64 4.73 -27.98
N GLY A 95 -6.16 5.85 -27.48
CA GLY A 95 -7.59 6.16 -27.49
C GLY A 95 -8.43 5.34 -26.49
N VAL A 96 -7.80 4.69 -25.51
CA VAL A 96 -8.48 3.91 -24.45
C VAL A 96 -9.05 4.86 -23.38
N LEU A 97 -8.30 5.90 -23.03
CA LEU A 97 -8.71 6.96 -22.11
C LEU A 97 -8.83 8.31 -22.84
N LYS A 98 -9.65 9.20 -22.28
CA LYS A 98 -9.71 10.61 -22.73
C LYS A 98 -8.52 11.39 -22.15
N ALA A 99 -7.93 12.26 -22.95
CA ALA A 99 -6.78 13.08 -22.56
C ALA A 99 -7.13 14.08 -21.43
N ASP A 100 -8.20 14.84 -21.62
CA ASP A 100 -8.58 15.93 -20.74
C ASP A 100 -9.81 15.55 -19.91
N VAL A 101 -9.59 14.74 -18.87
CA VAL A 101 -10.63 14.48 -17.86
C VAL A 101 -10.53 15.54 -16.78
N ASP A 102 -11.63 16.26 -16.54
CA ASP A 102 -11.79 17.05 -15.32
C ASP A 102 -12.29 16.10 -14.21
N PRO A 103 -11.44 15.72 -13.24
CA PRO A 103 -11.89 14.86 -12.15
C PRO A 103 -12.85 15.57 -11.20
N GLY A 104 -12.90 16.90 -11.18
CA GLY A 104 -13.47 17.67 -10.09
C GLY A 104 -12.52 17.80 -8.89
N PRO A 105 -12.85 18.68 -7.94
CA PRO A 105 -11.94 19.02 -6.85
C PRO A 105 -11.81 17.90 -5.80
N TYR A 106 -10.63 17.79 -5.21
CA TYR A 106 -10.43 17.01 -3.99
C TYR A 106 -10.78 17.83 -2.75
N GLN A 107 -11.54 17.26 -1.83
CA GLN A 107 -11.64 17.76 -0.47
C GLN A 107 -10.37 17.38 0.29
N THR A 108 -9.54 18.38 0.60
CA THR A 108 -8.30 18.16 1.35
C THR A 108 -8.57 17.98 2.83
N ILE A 109 -8.01 16.93 3.42
CA ILE A 109 -8.06 16.67 4.86
C ILE A 109 -6.62 16.62 5.36
N ASP A 110 -6.20 17.65 6.09
CA ASP A 110 -4.96 17.58 6.86
C ASP A 110 -5.15 16.60 8.02
N VAL A 111 -4.36 15.53 8.01
CA VAL A 111 -4.45 14.46 9.02
C VAL A 111 -3.53 14.72 10.22
N LEU A 112 -2.74 15.79 10.20
CA LEU A 112 -1.87 16.13 11.32
C LEU A 112 -2.70 16.43 12.57
N GLY A 113 -2.39 15.74 13.67
CA GLY A 113 -3.11 15.89 14.94
C GLY A 113 -4.52 15.27 14.98
N LYS A 114 -5.01 14.71 13.87
CA LYS A 114 -6.31 14.02 13.82
C LYS A 114 -6.16 12.53 14.06
N SER A 115 -7.08 11.97 14.83
CA SER A 115 -7.34 10.54 14.89
C SER A 115 -7.98 10.03 13.61
N VAL A 116 -7.90 8.72 13.36
CA VAL A 116 -8.59 8.07 12.23
C VAL A 116 -10.10 8.33 12.30
N GLU A 117 -10.68 8.31 13.50
CA GLU A 117 -12.11 8.58 13.72
C GLU A 117 -12.52 10.01 13.31
N GLU A 118 -11.65 11.00 13.55
CA GLU A 118 -11.91 12.37 13.11
C GLU A 118 -11.88 12.49 11.58
N VAL A 119 -10.89 11.87 10.94
CA VAL A 119 -10.78 11.84 9.47
C VAL A 119 -12.00 11.15 8.85
N VAL A 120 -12.39 9.98 9.37
CA VAL A 120 -13.55 9.24 8.87
C VAL A 120 -14.85 10.01 9.08
N ARG A 121 -15.03 10.69 10.22
CA ARG A 121 -16.19 11.56 10.44
C ARG A 121 -16.26 12.73 9.47
N GLU A 122 -15.11 13.32 9.11
CA GLU A 122 -15.06 14.40 8.13
C GLU A 122 -15.49 13.92 6.74
N ILE A 123 -15.00 12.75 6.33
CA ILE A 123 -15.37 12.11 5.06
C ILE A 123 -16.86 11.76 5.02
N THR A 124 -17.35 11.05 6.04
CA THR A 124 -18.73 10.51 6.06
C THR A 124 -19.80 11.60 6.08
N ARG A 125 -19.50 12.80 6.60
CA ARG A 125 -20.43 13.95 6.59
C ARG A 125 -20.75 14.47 5.19
N SER A 126 -19.85 14.27 4.21
CA SER A 126 -20.06 14.72 2.83
C SER A 126 -20.52 13.62 1.88
N LEU A 127 -20.75 12.40 2.39
CA LEU A 127 -21.28 11.30 1.59
C LEU A 127 -22.81 11.34 1.52
N PRO A 128 -23.40 10.95 0.38
CA PRO A 128 -24.84 10.87 0.23
C PRO A 128 -25.40 9.69 1.03
N LYS A 129 -26.70 9.70 1.27
CA LYS A 129 -27.43 8.52 1.74
C LYS A 129 -27.69 7.60 0.55
N GLY A 130 -26.95 6.52 0.42
CA GLY A 130 -27.07 5.54 -0.65
C GLY A 130 -25.72 5.18 -1.29
N GLY A 131 -25.76 4.42 -2.38
CA GLY A 131 -24.55 3.98 -3.07
C GLY A 131 -23.82 5.13 -3.74
N CYS A 132 -22.51 5.22 -3.49
CA CYS A 132 -21.62 6.20 -4.11
C CYS A 132 -20.23 5.61 -4.34
N VAL A 133 -19.45 6.23 -5.22
CA VAL A 133 -18.02 5.91 -5.37
C VAL A 133 -17.21 6.96 -4.60
N LEU A 134 -16.35 6.52 -3.68
CA LEU A 134 -15.45 7.37 -2.92
C LEU A 134 -14.02 7.14 -3.38
N VAL A 135 -13.31 8.22 -3.71
CA VAL A 135 -11.90 8.18 -4.06
C VAL A 135 -11.06 8.84 -2.96
N LEU A 136 -10.05 8.12 -2.49
CA LEU A 136 -9.08 8.59 -1.49
C LEU A 136 -7.66 8.58 -2.05
N VAL A 137 -7.02 9.75 -2.06
CA VAL A 137 -5.62 9.92 -2.46
C VAL A 137 -4.79 10.51 -1.32
N GLY A 138 -3.47 10.59 -1.52
CA GLY A 138 -2.53 11.14 -0.55
C GLY A 138 -1.18 10.44 -0.59
N LEU A 139 -0.19 11.06 0.05
CA LEU A 139 1.17 10.51 0.10
C LEU A 139 1.25 9.21 0.91
N SER A 140 2.33 8.46 0.70
CA SER A 140 2.65 7.31 1.54
C SER A 140 2.83 7.74 2.99
N GLY A 141 2.11 7.07 3.92
CA GLY A 141 2.17 7.38 5.35
C GLY A 141 1.10 8.36 5.87
N THR A 142 0.23 8.88 5.00
CA THR A 142 -0.91 9.74 5.41
C THR A 142 -2.09 8.95 6.01
N GLY A 143 -2.04 7.62 6.01
CA GLY A 143 -3.07 6.78 6.63
C GLY A 143 -4.24 6.37 5.73
N LYS A 144 -4.07 6.41 4.40
CA LYS A 144 -5.12 6.00 3.41
C LYS A 144 -5.73 4.63 3.71
N GLY A 145 -4.90 3.57 3.73
CA GLY A 145 -5.39 2.21 3.96
C GLY A 145 -6.08 2.02 5.30
N THR A 146 -5.59 2.68 6.35
CA THR A 146 -6.24 2.68 7.68
C THR A 146 -7.59 3.39 7.64
N THR A 147 -7.68 4.51 6.91
CA THR A 147 -8.93 5.26 6.74
C THR A 147 -9.94 4.46 5.92
N VAL A 148 -9.52 3.81 4.83
CA VAL A 148 -10.38 2.96 4.00
C VAL A 148 -10.87 1.75 4.79
N ALA A 149 -10.00 1.07 5.53
CA ALA A 149 -10.40 -0.06 6.38
C ALA A 149 -11.45 0.37 7.39
N ARG A 150 -11.24 1.53 8.05
CA ARG A 150 -12.19 2.04 9.02
C ARG A 150 -13.52 2.50 8.40
N LEU A 151 -13.48 3.10 7.22
CA LEU A 151 -14.69 3.42 6.44
C LEU A 151 -15.47 2.15 6.09
N ALA A 152 -14.79 1.08 5.70
CA ALA A 152 -15.43 -0.20 5.35
C ALA A 152 -16.16 -0.85 6.55
N GLU A 153 -15.65 -0.64 7.76
CA GLU A 153 -16.31 -1.11 9.00
C GLU A 153 -17.53 -0.28 9.39
N LEU A 154 -17.49 1.04 9.12
CA LEU A 154 -18.51 1.99 9.60
C LEU A 154 -19.64 2.21 8.61
N LEU A 155 -19.35 2.19 7.31
CA LEU A 155 -20.34 2.46 6.27
C LEU A 155 -21.15 1.19 5.98
N PRO A 156 -22.49 1.27 6.08
CA PRO A 156 -23.34 0.16 5.66
C PRO A 156 -23.17 -0.07 4.16
N ASP A 157 -23.29 -1.32 3.74
CA ASP A 157 -23.27 -1.71 2.33
C ASP A 157 -22.05 -1.16 1.56
N SER A 158 -20.89 -1.16 2.20
CA SER A 158 -19.65 -0.67 1.61
C SER A 158 -18.75 -1.81 1.11
N THR A 159 -17.89 -1.50 0.13
CA THR A 159 -16.91 -2.43 -0.41
C THR A 159 -15.63 -1.71 -0.79
N THR A 160 -14.48 -2.32 -0.51
CA THR A 160 -13.18 -1.80 -0.92
C THR A 160 -12.80 -2.35 -2.29
N TRP A 161 -12.45 -1.48 -3.21
CA TRP A 161 -11.97 -1.89 -4.53
C TRP A 161 -10.44 -1.88 -4.60
N SER A 162 -9.87 -2.88 -5.27
CA SER A 162 -8.44 -2.95 -5.56
C SER A 162 -8.18 -3.26 -7.03
N ASN A 163 -7.54 -2.31 -7.73
CA ASN A 163 -7.09 -2.50 -9.13
C ASN A 163 -6.12 -3.69 -9.26
N GLY A 164 -5.46 -4.08 -8.16
CA GLY A 164 -4.50 -5.18 -8.15
C GLY A 164 -5.09 -6.51 -8.60
N ASN A 165 -6.38 -6.75 -8.37
CA ASN A 165 -7.02 -7.98 -8.85
C ASN A 165 -7.21 -7.95 -10.38
N VAL A 166 -7.59 -6.81 -10.96
CA VAL A 166 -7.70 -6.66 -12.42
C VAL A 166 -6.33 -6.87 -13.09
N PHE A 167 -5.27 -6.26 -12.54
CA PHE A 167 -3.91 -6.45 -13.05
C PHE A 167 -3.46 -7.92 -12.98
N ARG A 168 -3.76 -8.61 -11.88
CA ARG A 168 -3.43 -10.04 -11.73
C ARG A 168 -4.21 -10.91 -12.71
N SER A 169 -5.49 -10.63 -12.93
CA SER A 169 -6.31 -11.35 -13.91
C SER A 169 -5.78 -11.19 -15.33
N LEU A 170 -5.43 -9.96 -15.74
CA LEU A 170 -4.80 -9.72 -17.04
C LEU A 170 -3.43 -10.39 -17.16
N THR A 171 -2.66 -10.40 -16.08
CA THR A 171 -1.36 -11.08 -16.06
C THR A 171 -1.52 -12.59 -16.19
N LEU A 172 -2.52 -13.18 -15.52
CA LEU A 172 -2.84 -14.60 -15.66
C LEU A 172 -3.22 -14.94 -17.10
N LEU A 173 -4.09 -14.14 -17.74
CA LEU A 173 -4.49 -14.33 -19.14
C LEU A 173 -3.29 -14.21 -20.10
N ALA A 174 -2.40 -13.24 -19.89
CA ALA A 174 -1.19 -13.09 -20.71
C ALA A 174 -0.25 -14.30 -20.56
N LEU A 175 -0.10 -14.85 -19.35
CA LEU A 175 0.66 -16.08 -19.11
C LEU A 175 0.02 -17.29 -19.78
N LYS A 176 -1.31 -17.46 -19.63
CA LYS A 176 -2.07 -18.55 -20.27
C LYS A 176 -2.01 -18.48 -21.79
N TRP A 177 -2.01 -17.26 -22.34
CA TRP A 177 -1.79 -17.06 -23.76
C TRP A 177 -0.39 -17.55 -24.18
N CYS A 178 0.68 -17.16 -23.46
CA CYS A 178 2.03 -17.65 -23.74
C CYS A 178 2.11 -19.18 -23.68
N GLU A 179 1.49 -19.81 -22.67
CA GLU A 179 1.39 -21.26 -22.54
C GLU A 179 0.70 -21.89 -23.77
N ALA A 180 -0.44 -21.33 -24.19
CA ALA A 180 -1.18 -21.80 -25.37
C ALA A 180 -0.40 -21.63 -26.69
N GLN A 181 0.52 -20.66 -26.76
CA GLN A 181 1.44 -20.49 -27.88
C GLN A 181 2.68 -21.39 -27.81
N GLY A 182 2.79 -22.26 -26.80
CA GLY A 182 3.95 -23.15 -26.59
C GLY A 182 5.22 -22.41 -26.18
N LEU A 183 5.10 -21.23 -25.57
CA LEU A 183 6.27 -20.44 -25.14
C LEU A 183 6.79 -20.95 -23.79
N PRO A 184 8.12 -21.06 -23.62
CA PRO A 184 8.72 -21.60 -22.40
C PRO A 184 8.65 -20.61 -21.20
N ALA A 185 8.35 -19.34 -21.47
CA ALA A 185 8.26 -18.30 -20.46
C ALA A 185 7.35 -17.15 -20.95
N PHE A 186 7.03 -16.23 -20.04
CA PHE A 186 6.31 -15.01 -20.35
C PHE A 186 7.09 -14.15 -21.37
N ASP A 187 6.48 -13.93 -22.53
CA ASP A 187 7.00 -13.04 -23.58
C ASP A 187 6.06 -11.84 -23.72
N ALA A 188 6.44 -10.73 -23.09
CA ALA A 188 5.62 -9.53 -23.05
C ALA A 188 5.41 -8.89 -24.44
N ALA A 189 6.40 -8.96 -25.33
CA ALA A 189 6.31 -8.34 -26.65
C ALA A 189 5.26 -9.04 -27.52
N ARG A 190 5.14 -10.37 -27.37
CA ARG A 190 4.14 -11.17 -28.09
C ARG A 190 2.79 -11.20 -27.39
N ALA A 191 2.77 -11.25 -26.05
CA ALA A 191 1.52 -11.39 -25.29
C ALA A 191 0.74 -10.09 -25.15
N LEU A 192 1.43 -8.94 -25.04
CA LEU A 192 0.79 -7.64 -24.71
C LEU A 192 0.57 -6.75 -25.95
N THR A 193 0.27 -7.36 -27.08
CA THR A 193 -0.14 -6.63 -28.30
C THR A 193 -1.52 -5.99 -28.11
N PRO A 194 -1.86 -4.92 -28.84
CA PRO A 194 -3.18 -4.29 -28.72
C PRO A 194 -4.36 -5.24 -28.94
N ASP A 195 -4.24 -6.19 -29.89
CA ASP A 195 -5.31 -7.16 -30.17
C ASP A 195 -5.44 -8.18 -29.04
N ASN A 196 -4.33 -8.73 -28.55
CA ASN A 196 -4.37 -9.64 -27.40
C ASN A 196 -4.93 -8.95 -26.15
N LEU A 197 -4.55 -7.69 -25.88
CA LEU A 197 -5.09 -6.94 -24.75
C LEU A 197 -6.60 -6.72 -24.89
N ARG A 198 -7.10 -6.46 -26.11
CA ARG A 198 -8.55 -6.37 -26.38
C ARG A 198 -9.23 -7.70 -26.08
N ASP A 199 -8.64 -8.82 -26.51
CA ASP A 199 -9.16 -10.15 -26.24
C ASP A 199 -9.16 -10.46 -24.74
N PHE A 200 -8.07 -10.19 -24.04
CA PHE A 200 -7.97 -10.43 -22.59
C PHE A 200 -8.99 -9.61 -21.81
N MET A 201 -9.22 -8.35 -22.19
CA MET A 201 -10.26 -7.52 -21.57
C MET A 201 -11.67 -8.08 -21.81
N SER A 202 -11.93 -8.67 -22.98
CA SER A 202 -13.23 -9.31 -23.27
C SER A 202 -13.48 -10.57 -22.44
N MET A 203 -12.41 -11.20 -21.93
CA MET A 203 -12.48 -12.37 -21.04
C MET A 203 -12.73 -11.98 -19.58
N LEU A 204 -12.74 -10.68 -19.24
CA LEU A 204 -13.07 -10.19 -17.91
C LEU A 204 -14.49 -9.61 -17.91
N THR A 205 -15.34 -10.17 -17.06
CA THR A 205 -16.71 -9.65 -16.86
C THR A 205 -16.92 -9.32 -15.39
N PHE A 206 -17.67 -8.24 -15.11
CA PHE A 206 -17.98 -7.83 -13.74
C PHE A 206 -19.49 -7.84 -13.49
N ASP A 207 -19.95 -8.69 -12.59
CA ASP A 207 -21.37 -8.84 -12.28
C ASP A 207 -21.63 -9.41 -10.88
N LYS A 208 -22.91 -9.53 -10.51
CA LYS A 208 -23.35 -10.29 -9.35
C LYS A 208 -23.35 -11.78 -9.66
N TYR A 209 -22.46 -12.51 -9.00
CA TYR A 209 -22.42 -13.96 -8.98
C TYR A 209 -22.76 -14.43 -7.56
N ASN A 210 -23.74 -15.34 -7.43
CA ASN A 210 -24.20 -15.83 -6.13
C ASN A 210 -24.55 -14.70 -5.14
N GLY A 211 -25.18 -13.62 -5.65
CA GLY A 211 -25.60 -12.46 -4.87
C GLY A 211 -24.49 -11.46 -4.52
N LYS A 212 -23.23 -11.73 -4.89
CA LYS A 212 -22.08 -10.85 -4.61
C LYS A 212 -21.44 -10.35 -5.90
N PHE A 213 -21.00 -9.10 -5.90
CA PHE A 213 -20.24 -8.57 -7.03
C PHE A 213 -18.86 -9.21 -7.10
N ASP A 214 -18.48 -9.66 -8.29
CA ASP A 214 -17.13 -10.19 -8.56
C ASP A 214 -16.75 -10.04 -10.03
N ILE A 215 -15.47 -10.27 -10.31
CA ILE A 215 -14.91 -10.39 -11.66
C ILE A 215 -14.87 -11.87 -12.01
N ARG A 216 -15.47 -12.26 -13.13
CA ARG A 216 -15.27 -13.57 -13.75
C ARG A 216 -14.22 -13.47 -14.85
N ILE A 217 -13.24 -14.36 -14.79
CA ILE A 217 -12.27 -14.60 -15.86
C ILE A 217 -12.78 -15.78 -16.67
N GLN A 218 -13.05 -15.58 -17.97
CA GLN A 218 -13.52 -16.63 -18.86
C GLN A 218 -12.80 -16.57 -20.21
N GLY A 219 -11.79 -17.43 -20.39
CA GLY A 219 -10.99 -17.52 -21.61
C GLY A 219 -9.64 -18.19 -21.37
N LEU A 220 -9.00 -18.65 -22.45
CA LEU A 220 -7.66 -19.28 -22.41
C LEU A 220 -7.54 -20.45 -21.40
N GLY A 221 -8.61 -21.25 -21.29
CA GLY A 221 -8.66 -22.38 -20.36
C GLY A 221 -8.93 -22.00 -18.90
N VAL A 222 -9.25 -20.74 -18.61
CA VAL A 222 -9.69 -20.27 -17.29
C VAL A 222 -11.19 -20.00 -17.32
N ASP A 223 -11.92 -20.52 -16.33
CA ASP A 223 -13.30 -20.13 -16.01
C ASP A 223 -13.44 -20.08 -14.49
N ALA A 224 -13.23 -18.89 -13.92
CA ALA A 224 -13.17 -18.72 -12.47
C ALA A 224 -13.65 -17.33 -12.04
N LEU A 225 -14.24 -17.28 -10.84
CA LEU A 225 -14.46 -16.03 -10.12
C LEU A 225 -13.15 -15.60 -9.45
N VAL A 226 -12.83 -14.31 -9.52
CA VAL A 226 -11.61 -13.77 -8.92
C VAL A 226 -11.60 -14.00 -7.41
N SER A 227 -12.74 -13.95 -6.72
CA SER A 227 -12.80 -14.28 -5.29
C SER A 227 -12.21 -15.65 -4.97
N ASP A 228 -12.39 -16.61 -5.86
CA ASP A 228 -12.02 -18.01 -5.63
C ASP A 228 -10.52 -18.24 -5.83
N ILE A 229 -9.88 -17.43 -6.69
CA ILE A 229 -8.48 -17.61 -7.09
C ILE A 229 -7.55 -16.46 -6.66
N CYS A 230 -8.07 -15.39 -6.04
CA CYS A 230 -7.30 -14.19 -5.67
C CYS A 230 -6.14 -14.45 -4.69
N ASN A 231 -6.21 -15.54 -3.93
CA ASN A 231 -5.18 -15.94 -2.97
C ASN A 231 -4.36 -17.15 -3.41
N THR A 232 -4.65 -17.73 -4.58
CA THR A 232 -3.98 -18.92 -5.12
C THR A 232 -3.33 -18.58 -6.45
N GLU A 233 -4.00 -18.82 -7.58
CA GLU A 233 -3.46 -18.65 -8.93
C GLU A 233 -3.01 -17.20 -9.17
N LEU A 234 -3.79 -16.21 -8.73
CA LEU A 234 -3.47 -14.79 -8.90
C LEU A 234 -2.28 -14.33 -8.04
N LYS A 235 -1.85 -15.13 -7.06
CA LYS A 235 -0.64 -14.89 -6.24
C LYS A 235 0.52 -15.82 -6.61
N ALA A 236 0.39 -16.62 -7.66
CA ALA A 236 1.47 -17.48 -8.12
C ALA A 236 2.73 -16.64 -8.44
N PRO A 237 3.95 -17.14 -8.16
CA PRO A 237 5.19 -16.40 -8.39
C PRO A 237 5.35 -15.88 -9.83
N ALA A 238 4.89 -16.65 -10.82
CA ALA A 238 4.92 -16.24 -12.23
C ALA A 238 4.06 -14.98 -12.49
N VAL A 239 2.84 -14.94 -11.92
CA VAL A 239 1.98 -13.76 -11.98
C VAL A 239 2.67 -12.58 -11.30
N GLY A 240 3.12 -12.76 -10.05
CA GLY A 240 3.80 -11.72 -9.28
C GLY A 240 5.00 -11.10 -10.01
N LYS A 241 5.79 -11.92 -10.71
CA LYS A 241 6.95 -11.47 -11.50
C LYS A 241 6.56 -10.65 -12.74
N ALA A 242 5.43 -10.96 -13.37
CA ALA A 242 5.00 -10.34 -14.62
C ALA A 242 4.12 -9.09 -14.44
N ILE A 243 3.48 -8.91 -13.26
CA ILE A 243 2.60 -7.77 -12.96
C ILE A 243 3.21 -6.41 -13.35
N PRO A 244 4.46 -6.06 -13.00
CA PRO A 244 4.99 -4.73 -13.32
C PRO A 244 4.99 -4.43 -14.82
N THR A 245 5.30 -5.44 -15.64
CA THR A 245 5.33 -5.30 -17.10
C THR A 245 3.92 -5.16 -17.68
N VAL A 246 2.97 -5.97 -17.20
CA VAL A 246 1.57 -5.92 -17.64
C VAL A 246 0.94 -4.59 -17.23
N ALA A 247 1.08 -4.21 -15.96
CA ALA A 247 0.52 -2.98 -15.43
C ALA A 247 1.05 -1.73 -16.14
N ASN A 248 2.28 -1.75 -16.65
CA ASN A 248 2.84 -0.63 -17.40
C ASN A 248 2.07 -0.32 -18.70
N VAL A 249 1.49 -1.33 -19.35
CA VAL A 249 0.84 -1.16 -20.67
C VAL A 249 -0.68 -1.25 -20.63
N THR A 250 -1.27 -1.66 -19.49
CA THR A 250 -2.72 -1.87 -19.32
C THR A 250 -3.40 -0.89 -18.37
N GLN A 251 -2.74 0.20 -17.96
CA GLN A 251 -3.33 1.18 -17.02
C GLN A 251 -4.70 1.67 -17.49
N GLY A 252 -4.82 2.02 -18.78
CA GLY A 252 -6.07 2.56 -19.33
C GLY A 252 -7.22 1.59 -19.32
N GLU A 253 -6.95 0.36 -19.76
CA GLU A 253 -7.90 -0.73 -19.82
C GLU A 253 -8.41 -1.07 -18.41
N VAL A 254 -7.51 -1.12 -17.44
CA VAL A 254 -7.87 -1.32 -16.03
C VAL A 254 -8.70 -0.16 -15.51
N VAL A 255 -8.27 1.09 -15.70
CA VAL A 255 -9.03 2.28 -15.25
C VAL A 255 -10.45 2.28 -15.80
N LYS A 256 -10.62 1.98 -17.09
CA LYS A 256 -11.94 1.91 -17.73
C LYS A 256 -12.81 0.81 -17.11
N PHE A 257 -12.27 -0.39 -16.94
CA PHE A 257 -12.98 -1.49 -16.29
C PHE A 257 -13.40 -1.15 -14.86
N VAL A 258 -12.52 -0.48 -14.11
CA VAL A 258 -12.80 -0.05 -12.74
C VAL A 258 -13.90 1.01 -12.70
N ALA A 259 -13.88 1.99 -13.61
CA ALA A 259 -14.94 3.00 -13.70
C ALA A 259 -16.31 2.35 -13.95
N GLU A 260 -16.38 1.38 -14.86
CA GLU A 260 -17.63 0.65 -15.17
C GLU A 260 -18.10 -0.22 -13.98
N ALA A 261 -17.17 -0.96 -13.36
CA ALA A 261 -17.48 -1.82 -12.21
C ALA A 261 -17.96 -1.02 -10.99
N THR A 262 -17.29 0.09 -10.69
CA THR A 262 -17.62 0.96 -9.55
C THR A 262 -18.95 1.67 -9.75
N ALA A 263 -19.24 2.12 -10.97
CA ALA A 263 -20.55 2.67 -11.32
C ALA A 263 -21.67 1.62 -11.14
N LYS A 264 -21.45 0.38 -11.57
CA LYS A 264 -22.42 -0.72 -11.40
C LYS A 264 -22.71 -1.03 -9.92
N MET A 265 -21.69 -1.06 -9.08
CA MET A 265 -21.85 -1.27 -7.63
C MET A 265 -22.57 -0.09 -6.97
N SER A 266 -22.18 1.14 -7.31
CA SER A 266 -22.83 2.35 -6.78
C SER A 266 -24.31 2.41 -7.15
N ALA A 267 -24.67 2.08 -8.40
CA ALA A 267 -26.06 2.01 -8.85
C ALA A 267 -26.86 0.91 -8.12
N ALA A 268 -26.20 -0.13 -7.63
CA ALA A 268 -26.80 -1.18 -6.80
C ALA A 268 -26.88 -0.81 -5.31
N GLY A 269 -26.56 0.43 -4.94
CA GLY A 269 -26.66 0.94 -3.57
C GLY A 269 -25.40 0.79 -2.73
N LEU A 270 -24.29 0.30 -3.29
CA LEU A 270 -23.05 0.11 -2.52
C LEU A 270 -22.22 1.39 -2.44
N THR A 271 -21.59 1.63 -1.30
CA THR A 271 -20.50 2.60 -1.20
C THR A 271 -19.17 1.96 -1.57
N VAL A 272 -18.61 2.34 -2.71
CA VAL A 272 -17.36 1.77 -3.23
C VAL A 272 -16.18 2.64 -2.82
N LEU A 273 -15.28 2.08 -2.01
CA LEU A 273 -14.10 2.75 -1.49
C LEU A 273 -12.89 2.45 -2.37
N ILE A 274 -12.33 3.46 -3.01
CA ILE A 274 -11.17 3.35 -3.89
C ILE A 274 -10.03 4.19 -3.32
N GLU A 275 -8.89 3.56 -3.02
CA GLU A 275 -7.64 4.29 -2.78
C GLU A 275 -6.68 4.16 -3.97
N GLY A 276 -5.94 5.22 -4.26
CA GLY A 276 -4.99 5.20 -5.35
C GLY A 276 -4.15 6.47 -5.48
N ARG A 277 -3.48 6.60 -6.63
CA ARG A 277 -2.76 7.80 -7.06
C ARG A 277 -3.65 8.60 -7.99
N GLU A 278 -3.55 9.93 -7.92
CA GLU A 278 -4.36 10.86 -8.70
C GLU A 278 -4.35 10.55 -10.19
N ALA A 279 -3.17 10.29 -10.77
CA ALA A 279 -3.00 9.90 -12.17
C ALA A 279 -3.97 8.79 -12.63
N THR A 280 -4.26 7.81 -11.76
CA THR A 280 -5.16 6.69 -12.08
C THR A 280 -6.61 7.00 -11.73
N VAL A 281 -6.86 7.53 -10.52
CA VAL A 281 -8.22 7.65 -9.98
C VAL A 281 -8.96 8.90 -10.47
N ASN A 282 -8.27 9.87 -11.08
CA ASN A 282 -8.89 11.04 -11.71
C ASN A 282 -9.82 10.64 -12.87
N HIS A 283 -9.58 9.49 -13.49
CA HIS A 283 -10.42 8.94 -14.54
C HIS A 283 -11.65 8.17 -14.03
N ILE A 284 -11.80 7.99 -12.73
CA ILE A 284 -13.00 7.35 -12.14
C ILE A 284 -14.05 8.43 -11.90
N PRO A 285 -15.24 8.38 -12.52
CA PRO A 285 -16.26 9.41 -12.36
C PRO A 285 -16.85 9.39 -10.95
N THR A 286 -16.57 10.42 -10.15
CA THR A 286 -17.24 10.67 -8.87
C THR A 286 -17.00 12.10 -8.38
N PRO A 287 -17.98 12.74 -7.72
CA PRO A 287 -17.75 13.99 -7.00
C PRO A 287 -17.15 13.78 -5.60
N HIS A 288 -17.11 12.55 -5.07
CA HIS A 288 -16.67 12.26 -3.70
C HIS A 288 -15.18 11.93 -3.66
N ARG A 289 -14.36 12.98 -3.72
CA ARG A 289 -12.91 12.88 -3.77
C ARG A 289 -12.28 13.50 -2.53
N PHE A 290 -11.36 12.77 -1.91
CA PHE A 290 -10.67 13.21 -0.70
C PHE A 290 -9.17 13.03 -0.85
N ALA A 291 -8.40 14.03 -0.43
CA ALA A 291 -6.95 13.99 -0.42
C ALA A 291 -6.45 14.10 1.03
N LEU A 292 -5.85 13.03 1.55
CA LEU A 292 -5.19 13.06 2.85
C LEU A 292 -3.82 13.72 2.70
N THR A 293 -3.66 14.88 3.32
CA THR A 293 -2.42 15.65 3.32
C THR A 293 -1.82 15.69 4.73
N LEU A 294 -0.54 16.01 4.79
CA LEU A 294 0.17 16.32 6.02
C LEU A 294 0.77 17.71 5.86
N SER A 295 0.35 18.66 6.69
CA SER A 295 0.95 19.99 6.74
C SER A 295 2.44 19.93 7.11
N ASP A 296 2.85 18.95 7.92
CA ASP A 296 4.24 18.61 8.19
C ASP A 296 4.60 17.21 7.69
N THR A 297 5.32 17.14 6.57
CA THR A 297 5.76 15.88 5.96
C THR A 297 6.90 15.21 6.73
N ALA A 298 7.59 15.92 7.65
CA ALA A 298 8.63 15.32 8.49
C ALA A 298 8.09 14.19 9.37
N VAL A 299 6.80 14.27 9.73
CA VAL A 299 6.09 13.24 10.50
C VAL A 299 6.07 11.89 9.77
N ILE A 300 6.06 11.87 8.43
CA ILE A 300 6.13 10.63 7.64
C ILE A 300 7.44 9.90 7.94
N GLY A 301 8.57 10.61 7.85
CA GLY A 301 9.89 10.05 8.10
C GLY A 301 10.07 9.63 9.55
N GLN A 302 9.57 10.42 10.51
CA GLN A 302 9.60 10.07 11.94
C GLN A 302 8.85 8.76 12.21
N ARG A 303 7.64 8.60 11.68
CA ARG A 303 6.84 7.36 11.81
C ARG A 303 7.55 6.17 11.18
N ARG A 304 8.13 6.33 9.99
CA ARG A 304 8.88 5.25 9.31
C ARG A 304 10.15 4.87 10.05
N ALA A 305 10.92 5.86 10.52
CA ALA A 305 12.10 5.64 11.34
C ALA A 305 11.75 4.89 12.62
N ALA A 306 10.69 5.31 13.32
CA ALA A 306 10.17 4.62 14.50
C ALA A 306 9.81 3.16 14.18
N GLN A 307 9.03 2.90 13.12
CA GLN A 307 8.67 1.54 12.70
C GLN A 307 9.88 0.65 12.43
N ARG A 308 10.91 1.17 11.75
CA ARG A 308 12.14 0.42 11.50
C ARG A 308 12.88 0.10 12.79
N LEU A 309 12.95 1.06 13.71
CA LEU A 309 13.60 0.88 15.02
C LEU A 309 12.85 -0.14 15.88
N MET A 310 11.52 -0.07 15.93
CA MET A 310 10.67 -1.01 16.65
C MET A 310 10.81 -2.44 16.12
N ALA A 311 10.78 -2.61 14.80
CA ALA A 311 10.98 -3.92 14.18
C ALA A 311 12.38 -4.48 14.46
N SER A 312 13.40 -3.62 14.51
CA SER A 312 14.78 -4.01 14.83
C SER A 312 14.93 -4.36 16.31
N ALA A 313 14.33 -3.58 17.21
CA ALA A 313 14.32 -3.84 18.65
C ALA A 313 13.65 -5.17 18.97
N LYS A 314 12.50 -5.47 18.34
CA LYS A 314 11.80 -6.74 18.49
C LYS A 314 12.72 -7.92 18.15
N LYS A 315 13.45 -7.86 17.03
CA LYS A 315 14.41 -8.89 16.63
C LYS A 315 15.54 -9.08 17.64
N VAL A 316 16.02 -8.01 18.27
CA VAL A 316 17.05 -8.09 19.32
C VAL A 316 16.53 -8.87 20.52
N PHE A 317 15.31 -8.57 21.00
CA PHE A 317 14.71 -9.29 22.13
C PHE A 317 14.35 -10.73 21.79
N GLU A 318 13.85 -11.01 20.58
CA GLU A 318 13.62 -12.36 20.07
C GLU A 318 14.92 -13.18 20.06
N ALA A 319 16.02 -12.61 19.57
CA ALA A 319 17.32 -13.27 19.56
C ALA A 319 17.90 -13.48 20.97
N ALA A 320 17.56 -12.62 21.92
CA ALA A 320 17.94 -12.74 23.32
C ALA A 320 17.00 -13.64 24.14
N ASN A 321 15.96 -14.22 23.52
CA ASN A 321 14.92 -15.01 24.17
C ASN A 321 14.23 -14.27 25.33
N VAL A 322 14.06 -12.95 25.20
CA VAL A 322 13.36 -12.09 26.17
C VAL A 322 11.92 -11.90 25.71
N GLN A 323 10.97 -12.54 26.39
CA GLN A 323 9.55 -12.49 26.03
C GLN A 323 8.85 -11.20 26.49
N GLU A 324 9.25 -10.67 27.65
CA GLU A 324 8.67 -9.47 28.25
C GLU A 324 9.77 -8.46 28.59
N PRO A 325 10.28 -7.72 27.59
CA PRO A 325 11.34 -6.74 27.84
C PRO A 325 10.80 -5.58 28.70
N LYS A 326 11.59 -5.16 29.69
CA LYS A 326 11.21 -4.01 30.53
C LYS A 326 11.31 -2.73 29.73
N GLY A 327 10.48 -1.75 30.08
CA GLY A 327 10.45 -0.44 29.42
C GLY A 327 11.81 0.25 29.31
N GLU A 328 12.62 0.12 30.35
CA GLU A 328 13.98 0.62 30.41
C GLU A 328 14.91 -0.04 29.39
N ASP A 329 14.80 -1.37 29.24
CA ASP A 329 15.60 -2.15 28.31
C ASP A 329 15.21 -1.79 26.86
N ILE A 330 13.92 -1.60 26.61
CA ILE A 330 13.40 -1.17 25.30
C ILE A 330 13.97 0.21 24.96
N ALA A 331 13.87 1.19 25.87
CA ALA A 331 14.40 2.53 25.64
C ALA A 331 15.90 2.52 25.31
N ALA A 332 16.65 1.70 26.04
CA ALA A 332 18.09 1.58 25.87
C ALA A 332 18.47 0.90 24.54
N VAL A 333 17.77 -0.17 24.17
CA VAL A 333 17.95 -0.85 22.87
C VAL A 333 17.59 0.09 21.70
N LEU A 334 16.52 0.87 21.81
CA LEU A 334 16.15 1.85 20.77
C LEU A 334 17.23 2.93 20.58
N LYS A 335 17.75 3.49 21.68
CA LYS A 335 18.85 4.48 21.67
C LYS A 335 20.14 3.90 21.08
N MET A 336 20.44 2.64 21.37
CA MET A 336 21.55 1.93 20.76
C MET A 336 21.32 1.74 19.25
N LEU A 337 20.19 1.17 18.85
CA LEU A 337 19.90 0.86 17.44
C LEU A 337 19.95 2.08 16.55
N VAL A 338 19.41 3.21 16.99
CA VAL A 338 19.43 4.44 16.19
C VAL A 338 20.86 4.97 15.95
N SER A 339 21.85 4.59 16.77
CA SER A 339 23.25 4.95 16.54
C SER A 339 23.92 4.15 15.40
N TYR A 340 23.32 3.02 15.01
CA TYR A 340 23.82 2.14 13.95
C TYR A 340 23.07 2.28 12.61
N MET A 341 22.04 3.14 12.56
CA MET A 341 21.18 3.37 11.39
C MET A 341 21.48 4.73 10.75
#